data_AF-A0A9X5GQJ7-F1
#
_entry.id   AF-A0A9X5GQJ7-F1
#
_cell.length_a   1.000
_cell.length_b   1.000
_cell.length_c   1.000
_cell.angle_alpha   90.00
_cell.angle_beta   90.00
_cell.angle_gamma   90.00
#
_symmetry.space_group_name_H-M   'P 1'
#
loop_
_entity.id
_entity.type
_entity.pdbx_description
1 polymer ?
#
loop_
_entity_poly.entity_id
_entity_poly.type
_entity_poly.pdbx_seq_one_letter_code
_entity_poly.pdbx_strand_id
1 'polypeptide(L)'
;MRKFVPDAQFFGFGLDTGFLSLDGSGLLEELLDYCRGEDCMPDAFGFQCFSCDYSKVSRIQTEGNISVNESGMADEPACVSRDPDILKREMALCKEILGRYGLQDVPVYVTEWNSTIWQNDLGNDTCFKAAFIMKNVLENCHGISGIAYTHLTDHSERGVIHSSLFHGGYGMFTYNGIAKSGYYACQFLTILGQEKGVIAAKGDGCLITRSKDYKRI
;
A
#
# COMPACT_ATOMS: atom_id res chain seq x y z
N MET A 1 8.81 25.94 -1.60
CA MET A 1 7.93 25.54 -2.73
C MET A 1 6.53 26.17 -2.63
N ARG A 2 5.88 26.14 -1.47
CA ARG A 2 4.56 26.79 -1.21
C ARG A 2 4.43 28.24 -1.71
N LYS A 3 5.51 29.04 -1.64
CA LYS A 3 5.55 30.41 -2.20
C LYS A 3 5.32 30.47 -3.73
N PHE A 4 5.73 29.44 -4.47
CA PHE A 4 5.65 29.40 -5.94
C PHE A 4 4.41 28.65 -6.45
N VAL A 5 3.87 27.73 -5.65
CA VAL A 5 2.68 26.92 -5.98
C VAL A 5 1.77 26.84 -4.75
N PRO A 6 1.02 27.92 -4.44
CA PRO A 6 0.27 28.02 -3.18
C PRO A 6 -0.88 27.02 -3.06
N ASP A 7 -1.44 26.56 -4.18
CA ASP A 7 -2.54 25.60 -4.22
C ASP A 7 -2.06 24.13 -4.24
N ALA A 8 -0.75 23.89 -4.32
CA ALA A 8 -0.22 22.53 -4.33
C ALA A 8 -0.29 21.93 -2.92
N GLN A 9 -0.75 20.69 -2.84
CA GLN A 9 -0.70 19.90 -1.61
C GLN A 9 0.66 19.21 -1.46
N PHE A 10 1.22 19.28 -0.27
CA PHE A 10 2.51 18.69 0.08
C PHE A 10 2.31 17.48 0.98
N PHE A 11 2.87 16.36 0.54
CA PHE A 11 2.75 15.07 1.20
C PHE A 11 4.05 14.79 1.95
N GLY A 12 3.94 14.24 3.17
CA GLY A 12 5.07 13.70 3.92
C GLY A 12 4.62 12.49 4.73
N PHE A 13 5.41 11.51 5.09
CA PHE A 13 6.86 11.42 4.93
C PHE A 13 7.28 10.23 4.06
N GLY A 14 6.35 9.39 3.62
CA GLY A 14 6.64 8.18 2.84
C GLY A 14 7.28 7.07 3.68
N LEU A 15 7.05 7.06 5.00
CA LEU A 15 7.63 6.06 5.90
C LEU A 15 6.97 4.70 5.69
N ASP A 16 7.76 3.63 5.77
CA ASP A 16 7.24 2.27 5.79
C ASP A 16 6.57 1.97 7.13
N THR A 17 5.31 1.53 7.07
CA THR A 17 4.46 1.28 8.24
C THR A 17 4.88 0.08 9.07
N GLY A 18 5.55 -0.90 8.45
CA GLY A 18 6.06 -2.08 9.13
C GLY A 18 7.29 -1.75 9.97
N PHE A 19 8.22 -0.93 9.46
CA PHE A 19 9.33 -0.42 10.27
C PHE A 19 8.85 0.50 11.39
N LEU A 20 7.88 1.38 11.14
CA LEU A 20 7.28 2.18 12.21
C LEU A 20 6.62 1.32 13.30
N SER A 21 5.99 0.22 12.92
CA SER A 21 5.37 -0.70 13.87
C SER A 21 6.38 -1.53 14.65
N LEU A 22 7.53 -1.86 14.04
CA LEU A 22 8.60 -2.63 14.66
C LEU A 22 9.49 -1.77 15.58
N ASP A 23 9.96 -0.63 15.07
CA ASP A 23 10.94 0.24 15.73
C ASP A 23 10.26 1.20 16.73
N GLY A 24 8.95 1.45 16.57
CA GLY A 24 8.16 2.37 17.37
C GLY A 24 7.94 3.74 16.72
N SER A 25 7.19 4.60 17.42
CA SER A 25 6.72 5.89 16.88
C SER A 25 7.78 7.00 16.77
N GLY A 26 8.98 6.80 17.33
CA GLY A 26 9.95 7.86 17.56
C GLY A 26 10.31 8.67 16.30
N LEU A 27 10.53 7.99 15.17
CA LEU A 27 10.86 8.67 13.90
C LEU A 27 9.71 9.56 13.40
N LEU A 28 8.47 9.06 13.45
CA LEU A 28 7.31 9.84 13.03
C LEU A 28 7.09 11.04 13.97
N GLU A 29 7.23 10.84 15.27
CA GLU A 29 7.09 11.90 16.27
C GLU A 29 8.16 12.99 16.11
N GLU A 30 9.43 12.61 15.90
CA GLU A 30 10.52 13.53 15.64
C GLU A 30 10.28 14.38 14.39
N LEU A 31 9.81 13.77 13.30
CA LEU A 31 9.45 14.46 12.07
C LEU A 31 8.27 15.42 12.26
N LEU A 32 7.26 15.03 13.04
CA LEU A 32 6.11 15.88 13.35
C LEU A 32 6.52 17.07 14.24
N ASP A 33 7.38 16.85 15.23
CA ASP A 33 7.90 17.92 16.09
C ASP A 33 8.77 18.90 15.30
N TYR A 34 9.62 18.39 14.40
CA TYR A 34 10.37 19.21 13.46
C TYR A 34 9.44 20.06 12.59
N CYS A 35 8.44 19.45 11.96
CA CYS A 35 7.48 20.16 11.13
C CYS A 35 6.70 21.24 11.89
N ARG A 36 6.37 20.99 13.16
CA ARG A 36 5.73 21.98 14.03
C ARG A 36 6.67 23.13 14.37
N GLY A 37 7.93 22.83 14.69
CA GLY A 37 8.95 23.84 15.03
C GLY A 37 9.30 24.75 13.86
N GLU A 38 9.34 24.21 12.65
CA GLU A 38 9.74 24.91 11.43
C GLU A 38 8.53 25.42 10.60
N ASP A 39 7.31 25.33 11.13
CA ASP A 39 6.06 25.71 10.44
C ASP A 39 5.94 25.11 9.02
N CYS A 40 6.26 23.82 8.90
CA CYS A 40 6.30 23.10 7.63
C CYS A 40 5.50 21.80 7.62
N MET A 41 4.39 21.76 8.39
CA MET A 41 3.49 20.61 8.43
C MET A 41 2.97 20.23 7.02
N PRO A 42 2.91 18.92 6.68
CA PRO A 42 2.31 18.45 5.44
C PRO A 42 0.79 18.71 5.37
N ASP A 43 0.26 18.84 4.16
CA ASP A 43 -1.19 18.93 3.93
C ASP A 43 -1.87 17.55 3.94
N ALA A 44 -1.07 16.51 3.76
CA ALA A 44 -1.47 15.11 3.81
C ALA A 44 -0.31 14.23 4.25
N PHE A 45 -0.62 13.11 4.90
CA PHE A 45 0.38 12.13 5.27
C PHE A 45 0.45 10.96 4.28
N GLY A 46 1.65 10.64 3.82
CA GLY A 46 1.96 9.50 2.96
C GLY A 46 2.76 8.44 3.70
N PHE A 47 2.41 7.17 3.50
CA PHE A 47 3.09 6.01 4.04
C PHE A 47 3.28 4.92 2.98
N GLN A 48 4.21 4.00 3.19
CA GLN A 48 4.41 2.82 2.37
C GLN A 48 4.06 1.57 3.18
N CYS A 49 3.47 0.54 2.57
CA CYS A 49 3.15 -0.71 3.26
C CYS A 49 3.33 -1.91 2.33
N PHE A 50 4.25 -2.80 2.64
CA PHE A 50 4.51 -4.01 1.83
C PHE A 50 4.01 -5.30 2.50
N SER A 51 3.26 -5.20 3.60
CA SER A 51 2.70 -6.34 4.34
C SER A 51 3.75 -7.40 4.75
N CYS A 52 5.00 -6.98 4.93
CA CYS A 52 6.12 -7.83 5.31
C CYS A 52 6.22 -7.97 6.84
N ASP A 53 6.76 -9.09 7.29
CA ASP A 53 7.17 -9.30 8.69
C ASP A 53 8.67 -9.01 8.82
N TYR A 54 8.98 -7.76 9.14
CA TYR A 54 10.35 -7.28 9.34
C TYR A 54 11.00 -7.78 10.64
N SER A 55 10.28 -8.47 11.52
CA SER A 55 10.86 -8.96 12.78
C SER A 55 11.83 -10.14 12.60
N LYS A 56 11.77 -10.82 11.44
CA LYS A 56 12.56 -12.04 11.18
C LYS A 56 13.94 -11.78 10.59
N VAL A 57 14.17 -10.59 10.04
CA VAL A 57 15.41 -10.21 9.34
C VAL A 57 15.84 -8.84 9.87
N SER A 58 17.13 -8.69 10.18
CA SER A 58 17.62 -7.39 10.68
C SER A 58 17.39 -6.28 9.66
N ARG A 59 17.09 -5.06 10.12
CA ARG A 59 16.84 -3.91 9.23
C ARG A 59 17.97 -3.68 8.21
N ILE A 60 19.23 -3.74 8.67
CA ILE A 60 20.41 -3.60 7.80
C ILE A 60 20.42 -4.66 6.69
N GLN A 61 20.06 -5.91 7.03
CA GLN A 61 19.99 -6.99 6.05
C GLN A 61 18.79 -6.82 5.12
N THR A 62 17.62 -6.43 5.62
CA THR A 62 16.43 -6.14 4.80
C THR A 62 16.72 -5.03 3.79
N GLU A 63 17.25 -3.89 4.26
CA GLU A 63 17.62 -2.75 3.42
C GLU A 63 18.74 -3.13 2.43
N GLY A 64 19.71 -3.92 2.88
CA GLY A 64 20.74 -4.51 2.02
C GLY A 64 20.15 -5.38 0.93
N ASN A 65 19.20 -6.27 1.25
CA ASN A 65 18.53 -7.14 0.29
C ASN A 65 17.64 -6.36 -0.67
N ILE A 66 16.95 -5.30 -0.22
CA ILE A 66 16.16 -4.41 -1.10
C ILE A 66 17.09 -3.74 -2.13
N SER A 67 18.25 -3.27 -1.66
CA SER A 67 19.26 -2.59 -2.48
C SER A 67 19.96 -3.57 -3.45
N VAL A 68 20.31 -4.78 -3.00
CA VAL A 68 20.94 -5.81 -3.85
C VAL A 68 19.95 -6.40 -4.85
N ASN A 69 18.66 -6.49 -4.51
CA ASN A 69 17.58 -6.84 -5.44
C ASN A 69 17.40 -5.82 -6.58
N GLU A 70 18.18 -4.73 -6.63
CA GLU A 70 18.31 -3.85 -7.81
C GLU A 70 19.20 -4.43 -8.91
N SER A 71 19.97 -5.48 -8.62
CA SER A 71 21.02 -6.01 -9.53
C SER A 71 20.83 -7.45 -10.04
N GLY A 72 19.78 -8.17 -9.59
CA GLY A 72 19.42 -9.52 -10.05
C GLY A 72 19.30 -10.56 -8.94
N MET A 73 18.33 -11.48 -9.09
CA MET A 73 17.99 -12.64 -8.23
C MET A 73 18.63 -12.66 -6.82
N ALA A 74 18.21 -11.76 -5.94
CA ALA A 74 18.63 -11.81 -4.55
C ALA A 74 17.57 -12.51 -3.69
N ASP A 75 17.99 -12.94 -2.50
CA ASP A 75 17.12 -13.52 -1.48
C ASP A 75 15.92 -12.61 -1.17
N GLU A 76 14.83 -13.22 -0.72
CA GLU A 76 13.65 -12.51 -0.23
C GLU A 76 14.07 -11.51 0.87
N PRO A 77 13.82 -10.18 0.72
CA PRO A 77 14.26 -9.20 1.71
C PRO A 77 13.61 -9.38 3.06
N ALA A 78 12.31 -9.68 3.06
CA ALA A 78 11.51 -9.92 4.24
C ALA A 78 10.31 -10.79 3.85
N CYS A 79 9.98 -11.75 4.70
CA CYS A 79 8.86 -12.64 4.44
C CYS A 79 7.52 -11.90 4.50
N VAL A 80 6.56 -12.34 3.69
CA VAL A 80 5.16 -11.90 3.81
C VAL A 80 4.63 -12.20 5.21
N SER A 81 3.95 -11.23 5.82
CA SER A 81 3.36 -11.41 7.14
C SER A 81 2.23 -12.43 7.11
N ARG A 82 2.10 -13.20 8.19
CA ARG A 82 0.98 -14.13 8.39
C ARG A 82 -0.29 -13.44 8.88
N ASP A 83 -0.19 -12.16 9.21
CA ASP A 83 -1.29 -11.40 9.75
C ASP A 83 -2.15 -10.81 8.63
N PRO A 84 -3.42 -11.24 8.49
CA PRO A 84 -4.28 -10.81 7.39
C PRO A 84 -4.74 -9.36 7.51
N ASP A 85 -4.56 -8.73 8.68
CA ASP A 85 -5.03 -7.39 9.02
C ASP A 85 -3.85 -6.40 9.20
N ILE A 86 -2.67 -6.75 8.68
CA ILE A 86 -1.44 -5.96 8.87
C ILE A 86 -1.59 -4.51 8.44
N LEU A 87 -2.10 -4.26 7.23
CA LEU A 87 -2.35 -2.90 6.76
C LEU A 87 -3.25 -2.12 7.75
N LYS A 88 -4.34 -2.74 8.22
CA LYS A 88 -5.28 -2.09 9.13
C LYS A 88 -4.62 -1.74 10.46
N ARG A 89 -3.85 -2.67 11.04
CA ARG A 89 -3.18 -2.47 12.33
C ARG A 89 -2.10 -1.40 12.23
N GLU A 90 -1.23 -1.47 11.23
CA GLU A 90 -0.13 -0.52 11.10
C GLU A 90 -0.64 0.89 10.78
N MET A 91 -1.68 1.01 9.96
CA MET A 91 -2.34 2.30 9.71
C MET A 91 -3.07 2.83 10.93
N ALA A 92 -3.64 1.96 11.77
CA ALA A 92 -4.24 2.38 13.04
C ALA A 92 -3.19 3.00 13.97
N LEU A 93 -1.99 2.40 14.06
CA LEU A 93 -0.87 2.96 14.80
C LEU A 93 -0.47 4.34 14.27
N CYS A 94 -0.29 4.47 12.95
CA CYS A 94 0.05 5.76 12.34
C CYS A 94 -0.99 6.85 12.65
N LYS A 95 -2.28 6.51 12.54
CA LYS A 95 -3.38 7.45 12.84
C LYS A 95 -3.49 7.79 14.33
N GLU A 96 -3.19 6.85 15.22
CA GLU A 96 -3.12 7.10 16.66
C GLU A 96 -2.05 8.15 16.97
N ILE A 97 -0.84 7.99 16.41
CA ILE A 97 0.27 8.94 16.58
C ILE A 97 -0.13 10.32 16.05
N LEU A 98 -0.68 10.40 14.85
CA LEU A 98 -1.17 11.66 14.27
C LEU A 98 -2.27 12.30 15.14
N GLY A 99 -3.16 11.50 15.72
CA GLY A 99 -4.20 11.96 16.64
C GLY A 99 -3.63 12.61 17.91
N ARG A 100 -2.53 12.07 18.47
CA ARG A 100 -1.83 12.69 19.61
C ARG A 100 -1.31 14.10 19.29
N TYR A 101 -1.05 14.38 18.01
CA TYR A 101 -0.58 15.68 17.51
C TYR A 101 -1.71 16.60 17.05
N GLY A 102 -2.98 16.19 17.19
CA GLY A 102 -4.15 16.96 16.74
C GLY A 102 -4.37 16.92 15.23
N LEU A 103 -3.83 15.92 14.54
CA LEU A 103 -3.83 15.79 13.07
C LEU A 103 -4.78 14.69 12.58
N GLN A 104 -5.78 14.31 13.38
CA GLN A 104 -6.71 13.22 13.06
C GLN A 104 -7.56 13.44 11.79
N ASP A 105 -7.76 14.71 11.41
CA ASP A 105 -8.56 15.10 10.25
C ASP A 105 -7.70 15.33 8.99
N VAL A 106 -6.36 15.22 9.11
CA VAL A 106 -5.46 15.35 7.96
C VAL A 106 -5.52 14.06 7.12
N PRO A 107 -5.70 14.15 5.78
CA PRO A 107 -5.77 12.98 4.92
C PRO A 107 -4.52 12.10 5.03
N VAL A 108 -4.74 10.78 4.99
CA VAL A 108 -3.67 9.78 5.05
C VAL A 108 -3.74 8.89 3.82
N TYR A 109 -2.62 8.73 3.14
CA TYR A 109 -2.45 7.94 1.93
C TYR A 109 -1.41 6.86 2.15
N VAL A 110 -1.64 5.70 1.56
CA VAL A 110 -0.61 4.68 1.38
C VAL A 110 -0.12 4.82 -0.05
N THR A 111 1.01 5.50 -0.23
CA THR A 111 1.53 5.93 -1.54
C THR A 111 2.29 4.83 -2.26
N GLU A 112 2.71 3.79 -1.55
CA GLU A 112 3.20 2.55 -2.15
C GLU A 112 2.69 1.36 -1.36
N TRP A 113 2.05 0.43 -2.07
CA TRP A 113 1.42 -0.71 -1.44
C TRP A 113 1.54 -1.98 -2.26
N ASN A 114 1.95 -3.05 -1.59
CA ASN A 114 1.93 -4.41 -2.13
C ASN A 114 1.81 -5.43 -0.98
N SER A 115 1.66 -6.72 -1.31
CA SER A 115 1.67 -7.81 -0.31
C SER A 115 3.07 -8.31 0.02
N THR A 116 4.09 -7.77 -0.65
CA THR A 116 5.50 -8.17 -0.52
C THR A 116 6.39 -7.07 -1.08
N ILE A 117 7.59 -6.93 -0.53
CA ILE A 117 8.67 -6.07 -1.04
C ILE A 117 9.64 -6.86 -1.95
N TRP A 118 9.26 -8.05 -2.40
CA TRP A 118 10.07 -8.86 -3.31
C TRP A 118 9.47 -8.94 -4.72
N GLN A 119 10.20 -8.42 -5.71
CA GLN A 119 9.79 -8.42 -7.14
C GLN A 119 9.88 -9.80 -7.82
N ASN A 120 10.06 -10.88 -7.05
CA ASN A 120 10.13 -12.27 -7.52
C ASN A 120 9.15 -13.19 -6.79
N ASP A 121 8.27 -12.63 -5.97
CA ASP A 121 7.27 -13.42 -5.25
C ASP A 121 6.18 -13.91 -6.22
N LEU A 122 6.18 -15.22 -6.49
CA LEU A 122 5.20 -15.86 -7.38
C LEU A 122 3.75 -15.65 -6.93
N GLY A 123 3.50 -15.33 -5.66
CA GLY A 123 2.20 -14.92 -5.14
C GLY A 123 1.61 -13.74 -5.90
N ASN A 124 2.44 -12.86 -6.47
CA ASN A 124 2.03 -11.74 -7.32
C ASN A 124 1.28 -12.18 -8.59
N ASP A 125 1.55 -13.38 -9.09
CA ASP A 125 0.98 -13.90 -10.34
C ASP A 125 -0.25 -14.81 -10.12
N THR A 126 -0.66 -15.03 -8.86
CA THR A 126 -1.77 -15.93 -8.51
C THR A 126 -3.06 -15.18 -8.15
N CYS A 127 -4.17 -15.91 -8.01
CA CYS A 127 -5.44 -15.34 -7.53
C CYS A 127 -5.38 -14.79 -6.10
N PHE A 128 -4.36 -15.15 -5.31
CA PHE A 128 -4.11 -14.56 -4.00
C PHE A 128 -4.04 -13.03 -4.09
N LYS A 129 -3.38 -12.50 -5.12
CA LYS A 129 -3.22 -11.06 -5.30
C LYS A 129 -4.56 -10.32 -5.41
N ALA A 130 -5.50 -10.87 -6.17
CA ALA A 130 -6.84 -10.28 -6.29
C ALA A 130 -7.58 -10.26 -4.94
N ALA A 131 -7.53 -11.37 -4.19
CA ALA A 131 -8.14 -11.45 -2.87
C ALA A 131 -7.50 -10.47 -1.87
N PHE A 132 -6.16 -10.37 -1.87
CA PHE A 132 -5.40 -9.42 -1.08
C PHE A 132 -5.82 -7.98 -1.38
N ILE A 133 -5.94 -7.60 -2.66
CA ILE A 133 -6.35 -6.26 -3.06
C ILE A 133 -7.76 -5.95 -2.57
N MET A 134 -8.72 -6.83 -2.88
CA MET A 134 -10.13 -6.63 -2.52
C MET A 134 -10.31 -6.50 -1.00
N LYS A 135 -9.75 -7.43 -0.22
CA LYS A 135 -9.86 -7.42 1.25
C LYS A 135 -9.37 -6.11 1.82
N ASN A 136 -8.12 -5.75 1.52
CA ASN A 136 -7.48 -4.60 2.13
C ASN A 136 -8.13 -3.27 1.72
N VAL A 137 -8.56 -3.13 0.47
CA VAL A 137 -9.27 -1.92 0.05
C VAL A 137 -10.62 -1.82 0.77
N LEU A 138 -11.43 -2.88 0.79
CA LEU A 138 -12.78 -2.85 1.36
C LEU A 138 -12.81 -2.70 2.90
N GLU A 139 -11.79 -3.18 3.58
CA GLU A 139 -11.69 -3.07 5.04
C GLU A 139 -11.10 -1.74 5.51
N ASN A 140 -10.29 -1.08 4.67
CA ASN A 140 -9.59 0.15 5.03
C ASN A 140 -10.13 1.41 4.33
N CYS A 141 -11.11 1.30 3.44
CA CYS A 141 -11.66 2.42 2.65
C CYS A 141 -12.26 3.57 3.46
N HIS A 142 -12.57 3.37 4.74
CA HIS A 142 -13.05 4.44 5.64
C HIS A 142 -11.93 5.10 6.44
N GLY A 143 -10.75 4.47 6.52
CA GLY A 143 -9.64 4.92 7.34
C GLY A 143 -8.50 5.57 6.55
N ILE A 144 -8.39 5.24 5.27
CA ILE A 144 -7.31 5.65 4.37
C ILE A 144 -7.93 6.43 3.20
N SER A 145 -7.39 7.61 2.89
CA SER A 145 -7.88 8.50 1.83
C SER A 145 -7.54 8.00 0.42
N GLY A 146 -6.45 7.24 0.28
CA GLY A 146 -6.11 6.56 -0.97
C GLY A 146 -4.99 5.56 -0.77
N ILE A 147 -4.98 4.52 -1.60
CA ILE A 147 -3.96 3.47 -1.60
C ILE A 147 -3.46 3.26 -3.03
N ALA A 148 -2.16 3.37 -3.23
CA ALA A 148 -1.51 3.24 -4.51
C ALA A 148 -0.83 1.88 -4.61
N TYR A 149 -1.39 1.01 -5.44
CA TYR A 149 -0.79 -0.28 -5.74
C TYR A 149 0.46 -0.09 -6.61
N THR A 150 1.56 -0.69 -6.17
CA THR A 150 2.87 -0.57 -6.81
C THR A 150 3.26 -1.94 -7.36
N HIS A 151 3.34 -2.21 -8.68
CA HIS A 151 3.31 -1.31 -9.83
C HIS A 151 2.23 -1.70 -10.87
N LEU A 152 2.04 -0.84 -11.87
CA LEU A 152 1.14 -1.10 -12.99
C LEU A 152 1.61 -2.29 -13.84
N THR A 153 2.90 -2.39 -14.17
CA THR A 153 3.43 -3.42 -15.08
C THR A 153 4.69 -4.08 -14.52
N ASP A 154 5.01 -5.29 -14.99
CA ASP A 154 6.28 -5.98 -14.70
C ASP A 154 7.48 -5.37 -15.43
N HIS A 155 7.29 -4.28 -16.20
CA HIS A 155 8.41 -3.56 -16.76
C HIS A 155 9.19 -2.90 -15.61
N SER A 156 10.23 -3.58 -15.15
CA SER A 156 11.08 -3.11 -14.08
C SER A 156 12.07 -2.10 -14.62
N GLU A 157 12.18 -0.95 -13.95
CA GLU A 157 13.25 0.04 -14.20
C GLU A 157 14.65 -0.54 -13.96
N ARG A 158 14.73 -1.70 -13.29
CA ARG A 158 15.97 -2.38 -12.89
C ARG A 158 16.62 -3.18 -14.03
N GLY A 159 16.01 -3.24 -15.21
CA GLY A 159 16.57 -3.92 -16.39
C GLY A 159 16.71 -5.44 -16.24
N VAL A 160 16.11 -6.04 -15.21
CA VAL A 160 16.13 -7.49 -14.99
C VAL A 160 15.18 -8.15 -15.99
N ILE A 161 15.76 -8.91 -16.93
CA ILE A 161 14.99 -9.69 -17.90
C ILE A 161 14.75 -11.07 -17.31
N HIS A 162 13.53 -11.31 -16.82
CA HIS A 162 13.11 -12.64 -16.43
C HIS A 162 12.81 -13.49 -17.68
N SER A 163 13.27 -14.74 -17.68
CA SER A 163 13.00 -15.68 -18.77
C SER A 163 11.56 -16.19 -18.77
N SER A 164 10.91 -16.20 -17.60
CA SER A 164 9.50 -16.58 -17.45
C SER A 164 8.58 -15.38 -17.64
N LEU A 165 7.44 -15.60 -18.29
CA LEU A 165 6.38 -14.61 -18.44
C LEU A 165 5.73 -14.24 -17.10
N PHE A 166 5.54 -15.23 -16.24
CA PHE A 166 5.10 -15.08 -14.85
C PHE A 166 6.28 -15.41 -13.96
N HIS A 167 6.85 -14.39 -13.35
CA HIS A 167 8.10 -14.47 -12.60
C HIS A 167 8.00 -13.84 -11.20
N GLY A 168 6.78 -13.51 -10.76
CA GLY A 168 6.52 -12.89 -9.47
C GLY A 168 6.74 -11.38 -9.45
N GLY A 169 6.75 -10.71 -10.60
CA GLY A 169 6.84 -9.25 -10.69
C GLY A 169 5.62 -8.55 -10.06
N TYR A 170 5.83 -7.33 -9.54
CA TYR A 170 4.77 -6.56 -8.87
C TYR A 170 3.59 -6.18 -9.77
N GLY A 171 3.78 -6.18 -11.10
CA GLY A 171 2.87 -5.59 -12.06
C GLY A 171 1.47 -6.18 -12.00
N MET A 172 0.45 -5.34 -12.19
CA MET A 172 -0.89 -5.80 -12.56
C MET A 172 -0.93 -6.39 -13.98
N PHE A 173 0.06 -6.06 -14.80
CA PHE A 173 0.28 -6.62 -16.13
C PHE A 173 1.67 -7.22 -16.21
N THR A 174 1.81 -8.31 -16.95
CA THR A 174 3.12 -8.80 -17.39
C THR A 174 3.82 -7.77 -18.28
N TYR A 175 5.12 -7.94 -18.53
CA TYR A 175 5.91 -7.03 -19.37
C TYR A 175 5.38 -6.94 -20.82
N ASN A 176 4.64 -7.95 -21.29
CA ASN A 176 4.01 -7.97 -22.62
C ASN A 176 2.50 -7.63 -22.60
N GLY A 177 1.97 -7.14 -21.47
CA GLY A 177 0.62 -6.59 -21.38
C GLY A 177 -0.50 -7.58 -21.06
N ILE A 178 -0.19 -8.79 -20.59
CA ILE A 178 -1.21 -9.73 -20.12
C ILE A 178 -1.67 -9.30 -18.72
N ALA A 179 -2.96 -9.03 -18.58
CA ALA A 179 -3.57 -8.67 -17.31
C ALA A 179 -3.52 -9.83 -16.31
N LYS A 180 -2.98 -9.56 -15.12
CA LYS A 180 -2.95 -10.50 -13.99
C LYS A 180 -4.20 -10.35 -13.12
N SER A 181 -4.35 -11.24 -12.15
CA SER A 181 -5.49 -11.24 -11.22
C SER A 181 -5.70 -9.89 -10.52
N GLY A 182 -4.62 -9.19 -10.16
CA GLY A 182 -4.68 -7.89 -9.50
C GLY A 182 -5.36 -6.79 -10.33
N TYR A 183 -5.18 -6.80 -11.65
CA TYR A 183 -5.89 -5.88 -12.56
C TYR A 183 -7.41 -6.04 -12.45
N TYR A 184 -7.90 -7.29 -12.45
CA TYR A 184 -9.33 -7.58 -12.38
C TYR A 184 -9.93 -7.20 -11.02
N ALA A 185 -9.15 -7.30 -9.92
CA ALA A 185 -9.59 -6.77 -8.63
C ALA A 185 -9.84 -5.25 -8.71
N CYS A 186 -8.93 -4.49 -9.32
CA CYS A 186 -9.13 -3.05 -9.54
C CYS A 186 -10.30 -2.73 -10.47
N GLN A 187 -10.54 -3.55 -11.50
CA GLN A 187 -11.75 -3.44 -12.32
C GLN A 187 -13.02 -3.61 -11.48
N PHE A 188 -13.08 -4.63 -10.62
CA PHE A 188 -14.24 -4.84 -9.73
C PHE A 188 -14.42 -3.69 -8.72
N LEU A 189 -13.33 -3.19 -8.12
CA LEU A 189 -13.39 -2.01 -7.25
C LEU A 189 -13.87 -0.75 -7.99
N THR A 190 -13.49 -0.58 -9.25
CA THR A 190 -13.93 0.54 -10.09
C THR A 190 -15.43 0.45 -10.34
N ILE A 191 -15.94 -0.73 -10.72
CA ILE A 191 -17.38 -0.97 -10.91
C ILE A 191 -18.13 -0.70 -9.60
N LEU A 192 -17.63 -1.21 -8.48
CA LEU A 192 -18.20 -0.99 -7.16
C LEU A 192 -18.29 0.50 -6.79
N GLY A 193 -17.21 1.26 -7.03
CA GLY A 193 -17.17 2.70 -6.77
C GLY A 193 -18.09 3.51 -7.69
N GLN A 194 -18.21 3.10 -8.96
CA GLN A 194 -19.10 3.74 -9.94
C GLN A 194 -20.58 3.52 -9.63
N GLU A 195 -20.95 2.35 -9.09
CA GLU A 195 -22.34 2.01 -8.84
C GLU A 195 -23.02 2.98 -7.84
N LYS A 196 -22.29 3.82 -7.10
CA LYS A 196 -22.81 4.70 -6.02
C LYS A 196 -23.90 4.01 -5.20
N GLY A 197 -23.78 2.69 -5.07
CA GLY A 197 -24.87 1.81 -4.67
C GLY A 197 -25.11 1.89 -3.18
N VAL A 198 -26.22 1.32 -2.75
CA VAL A 198 -26.47 1.11 -1.32
C VAL A 198 -25.74 -0.17 -0.92
N ILE A 199 -24.96 -0.13 0.17
CA ILE A 199 -24.42 -1.35 0.79
C ILE A 199 -25.61 -2.14 1.34
N ALA A 200 -25.93 -3.26 0.71
CA ALA A 200 -27.05 -4.12 1.10
C ALA A 200 -26.64 -5.10 2.21
N ALA A 201 -25.40 -5.58 2.18
CA ALA A 201 -24.82 -6.39 3.25
C ALA A 201 -23.28 -6.25 3.25
N LYS A 202 -22.68 -6.37 4.43
CA LYS A 202 -21.23 -6.50 4.62
C LYS A 202 -21.00 -7.60 5.65
N GLY A 203 -20.09 -8.51 5.34
CA GLY A 203 -19.71 -9.61 6.21
C GLY A 203 -18.25 -9.99 6.01
N ASP A 204 -17.81 -11.03 6.71
CA ASP A 204 -16.46 -11.56 6.54
C ASP A 204 -16.28 -12.08 5.11
N GLY A 205 -15.31 -11.53 4.39
CA GLY A 205 -15.04 -11.85 2.99
C GLY A 205 -16.10 -11.42 1.97
N CYS A 206 -17.14 -10.64 2.35
CA CYS A 206 -18.18 -10.24 1.40
C CYS A 206 -18.68 -8.80 1.55
N LEU A 207 -18.93 -8.17 0.40
CA LEU A 207 -19.63 -6.89 0.29
C LEU A 207 -20.67 -7.04 -0.82
N ILE A 208 -21.94 -6.85 -0.46
CA ILE A 208 -23.06 -6.88 -1.40
C ILE A 208 -23.55 -5.45 -1.54
N THR A 209 -23.41 -4.91 -2.74
CA THR A 209 -24.02 -3.62 -3.09
C THR A 209 -25.27 -3.82 -3.92
N ARG A 210 -26.06 -2.76 -4.04
CA ARG A 210 -27.19 -2.72 -4.94
C ARG A 210 -27.21 -1.37 -5.63
N SER A 211 -27.44 -1.38 -6.93
CA SER A 211 -27.67 -0.18 -7.73
C SER A 211 -28.75 0.72 -7.11
N LYS A 212 -28.62 2.04 -7.26
CA LYS A 212 -29.59 3.00 -6.70
C LYS A 212 -31.02 2.81 -7.20
N ASP A 213 -31.17 2.29 -8.41
CA ASP A 213 -32.47 2.01 -9.02
C ASP A 213 -33.03 0.63 -8.68
N TYR A 214 -32.32 -0.13 -7.83
CA TYR A 214 -32.72 -1.45 -7.34
C TYR A 214 -32.85 -2.54 -8.41
N LYS A 215 -32.30 -2.33 -9.61
CA LYS A 215 -32.44 -3.28 -10.73
C LYS A 215 -31.31 -4.30 -10.84
N ARG A 216 -30.17 -4.01 -10.22
CA ARG A 216 -28.95 -4.84 -10.22
C ARG A 216 -28.43 -4.99 -8.80
N ILE A 217 -28.11 -6.23 -8.43
CA ILE A 217 -27.37 -6.62 -7.23
C ILE A 217 -25.92 -6.85 -7.66
#